data_AF-A0A6N6T6F8-F1
#
_entry.id   AF-A0A6N6T6F8-F1
#
_cell.length_a   1.000
_cell.length_b   1.000
_cell.length_c   1.000
_cell.angle_alpha   90.00
_cell.angle_beta   90.00
_cell.angle_gamma   90.00
#
_symmetry.space_group_name_H-M   'P 1'
#
loop_
_entity.id
_entity.type
_entity.pdbx_description
1 polymer ?
#
loop_
_entity_poly.entity_id
_entity_poly.type
_entity_poly.pdbx_seq_one_letter_code
_entity_poly.pdbx_strand_id
1 'polypeptide(L)'
;MTSDLLSEILNTFKTHGHAPDLRAEVMALPGEVWINILAPQPTEAMHELARLIESEFDELGQRVSIGVQRPASGLWGWLARSGRPLLGFR
;
A
#
# COMPACT_ATOMS: atom_id res chain seq x y z
N MET A 1 -10.60 -7.43 9.68
CA MET A 1 -9.43 -8.18 9.17
C MET A 1 -8.66 -7.42 8.10
N THR A 2 -9.19 -7.18 6.89
CA THR A 2 -8.43 -6.45 5.83
C THR A 2 -8.07 -5.00 6.19
N SER A 3 -8.91 -4.33 6.99
CA SER A 3 -8.69 -2.96 7.49
C SER A 3 -7.52 -2.85 8.48
N ASP A 4 -7.37 -3.84 9.36
CA ASP A 4 -6.40 -3.82 10.46
C ASP A 4 -4.99 -4.06 9.90
N LEU A 5 -4.88 -5.04 9.01
CA LEU A 5 -3.66 -5.36 8.27
C LEU A 5 -3.15 -4.18 7.43
N LEU A 6 -4.06 -3.50 6.73
CA LEU A 6 -3.70 -2.31 5.95
C LEU A 6 -3.17 -1.18 6.83
N SER A 7 -3.79 -0.99 7.99
CA SER A 7 -3.40 0.06 8.94
C SER A 7 -2.02 -0.23 9.55
N GLU A 8 -1.73 -1.50 9.83
CA GLU A 8 -0.44 -1.95 10.33
C GLU A 8 0.66 -1.74 9.28
N ILE A 9 0.45 -2.21 8.05
CA ILE A 9 1.40 -2.03 6.94
C ILE A 9 1.65 -0.53 6.70
N LEU A 10 0.60 0.30 6.66
CA LEU A 10 0.75 1.75 6.52
C LEU A 10 1.56 2.39 7.66
N ASN A 11 1.37 1.94 8.90
CA ASN A 11 2.14 2.43 10.04
C ASN A 11 3.61 2.03 9.95
N THR A 12 3.92 0.81 9.50
CA THR A 12 5.28 0.35 9.26
C THR A 12 5.97 1.23 8.21
N PHE A 13 5.31 1.49 7.09
CA PHE A 13 5.85 2.38 6.05
C PHE A 13 6.03 3.84 6.52
N LYS A 14 5.12 4.37 7.34
CA LYS A 14 5.25 5.73 7.90
C LYS A 14 6.41 5.82 8.89
N THR A 15 6.58 4.80 9.73
CA THR A 15 7.58 4.77 10.81
C THR A 15 8.98 4.53 10.26
N HIS A 16 9.14 3.57 9.35
CA HIS A 16 10.44 3.14 8.82
C HIS A 16 10.81 3.82 7.50
N GLY A 17 9.83 4.21 6.69
CA GLY A 17 10.05 4.86 5.40
C GLY A 17 10.06 6.39 5.44
N HIS A 18 9.89 7.01 6.62
CA HIS A 18 9.81 8.47 6.81
C HIS A 18 8.84 9.19 5.85
N ALA A 19 7.74 8.55 5.48
CA ALA A 19 6.81 9.04 4.48
C ALA A 19 5.42 9.32 5.09
N PRO A 20 5.19 10.51 5.67
CA PRO A 20 3.96 10.84 6.39
C PRO A 20 2.72 10.94 5.47
N ASP A 21 2.92 11.30 4.21
CA ASP A 21 1.84 11.52 3.21
C ASP A 21 1.46 10.25 2.42
N LEU A 22 1.79 9.07 2.94
CA LEU A 22 1.47 7.81 2.28
C LEU A 22 -0.03 7.52 2.27
N ARG A 23 -0.47 7.00 1.13
CA ARG A 23 -1.78 6.34 1.00
C ARG A 23 -1.58 4.91 0.57
N ALA A 24 -2.53 4.05 0.92
CA ALA A 24 -2.57 2.71 0.37
C ALA A 24 -4.00 2.37 -0.08
N GLU A 25 -4.06 1.56 -1.12
CA GLU A 25 -5.28 0.96 -1.64
C GLU A 25 -5.13 -0.56 -1.52
N VAL A 26 -6.20 -1.25 -1.15
CA VAL A 26 -6.22 -2.71 -1.04
C VAL A 26 -7.19 -3.28 -2.04
N MET A 27 -6.75 -4.30 -2.75
CA MET A 27 -7.57 -5.12 -3.62
C MET A 27 -7.45 -6.56 -3.16
N ALA A 28 -8.57 -7.13 -2.72
CA ALA A 28 -8.64 -8.55 -2.41
C ALA A 28 -9.00 -9.30 -3.69
N LEU A 29 -8.12 -10.19 -4.14
CA LEU A 29 -8.32 -11.11 -5.25
C LEU A 29 -8.55 -12.53 -4.69
N PRO A 30 -9.14 -13.45 -5.47
CA PRO A 30 -9.25 -14.85 -5.03
C PRO A 30 -7.86 -15.46 -4.77
N GLY A 31 -7.54 -15.69 -3.51
CA GLY A 31 -6.28 -16.30 -3.08
C GLY A 31 -5.07 -15.37 -2.98
N GLU A 32 -5.26 -14.06 -3.13
CA GLU A 32 -4.18 -13.06 -3.07
C GLU A 32 -4.71 -11.70 -2.59
N VAL A 33 -3.93 -10.98 -1.80
CA VAL A 33 -4.22 -9.59 -1.44
C VAL A 33 -3.18 -8.68 -2.08
N TRP A 34 -3.63 -7.76 -2.92
CA TRP A 34 -2.78 -6.73 -3.49
C TRP A 34 -2.91 -5.44 -2.69
N ILE A 35 -1.78 -4.88 -2.26
CA ILE A 35 -1.69 -3.61 -1.56
C ILE A 35 -0.89 -2.65 -2.43
N ASN A 36 -1.43 -1.48 -2.66
CA ASN A 36 -0.83 -0.49 -3.52
C ASN A 36 -0.52 0.78 -2.72
N ILE A 37 0.76 1.01 -2.46
CA ILE A 37 1.28 2.14 -1.69
C ILE A 37 1.60 3.30 -2.65
N LEU A 38 0.85 4.38 -2.48
CA LEU A 38 0.99 5.61 -3.24
C LEU A 38 1.89 6.57 -2.47
N ALA A 39 3.12 6.72 -2.94
CA ALA A 39 4.14 7.60 -2.36
C ALA A 39 4.45 8.76 -3.33
N PRO A 40 4.43 10.03 -2.91
CA PRO A 40 4.82 11.15 -3.78
C PRO A 40 6.22 10.98 -4.39
N GLN A 41 7.13 10.39 -3.60
CA GLN A 41 8.49 10.05 -4.00
C GLN A 41 8.80 8.62 -3.54
N PRO A 42 8.54 7.60 -4.38
CA PRO A 42 8.96 6.24 -4.09
C PRO A 42 10.48 6.18 -3.95
N THR A 43 10.97 5.52 -2.91
CA THR A 43 12.40 5.30 -2.68
C THR A 43 12.72 3.82 -2.71
N GLU A 44 13.99 3.49 -2.96
CA GLU A 44 14.46 2.09 -2.95
C GLU A 44 14.18 1.40 -1.62
N ALA A 45 14.40 2.09 -0.49
CA ALA A 45 14.09 1.59 0.84
C ALA A 45 12.61 1.20 1.03
N MET A 46 11.67 1.90 0.37
CA MET A 46 10.25 1.53 0.42
C MET A 46 9.97 0.26 -0.38
N HIS A 47 10.65 0.06 -1.51
CA HIS A 47 10.54 -1.17 -2.28
C HIS A 47 11.18 -2.36 -1.54
N GLU A 48 12.29 -2.15 -0.83
CA GLU A 48 12.89 -3.16 0.04
C GLU A 48 11.96 -3.53 1.19
N LEU A 49 11.37 -2.54 1.86
CA LEU A 49 10.39 -2.76 2.92
C LEU A 49 9.16 -3.52 2.40
N ALA A 50 8.66 -3.20 1.20
CA ALA A 50 7.58 -3.94 0.56
C ALA A 50 7.92 -5.43 0.40
N ARG A 51 9.10 -5.74 -0.13
CA ARG A 51 9.55 -7.14 -0.31
C ARG A 51 9.74 -7.89 1.01
N LEU A 52 10.24 -7.21 2.05
CA LEU A 52 10.39 -7.81 3.38
C LEU A 52 9.03 -8.22 3.93
N ILE A 53 8.04 -7.32 3.85
CA ILE A 53 6.68 -7.61 4.31
C ILE A 53 6.04 -8.73 3.46
N GLU A 54 6.19 -8.71 2.13
CA GLU A 54 5.74 -9.81 1.26
C GLU A 54 6.33 -11.17 1.69
N SER A 55 7.63 -11.20 2.00
CA SER A 55 8.32 -12.40 2.46
C SER A 55 7.76 -12.92 3.78
N GLU A 56 7.45 -12.04 4.74
CA GLU A 56 6.83 -12.43 6.01
C GLU A 56 5.45 -13.07 5.80
N PHE A 57 4.66 -12.57 4.85
CA PHE A 57 3.36 -13.16 4.53
C PHE A 57 3.48 -14.50 3.79
N ASP A 58 4.48 -14.65 2.90
CA ASP A 58 4.72 -15.90 2.19
C ASP A 58 5.09 -17.03 3.17
N GLU A 59 5.91 -16.75 4.19
CA GLU A 59 6.24 -17.68 5.28
C GLU A 59 5.00 -18.12 6.08
N LEU A 60 3.99 -17.25 6.19
CA LEU A 60 2.70 -17.54 6.83
C LEU A 60 1.70 -18.24 5.89
N GLY A 61 2.09 -18.54 4.65
CA GLY A 61 1.24 -19.15 3.62
C GLY A 61 0.17 -18.20 3.07
N GLN A 62 0.35 -16.89 3.25
CA GLN A 62 -0.57 -15.87 2.76
C GLN A 62 0.07 -15.16 1.55
N ARG A 63 -0.63 -15.16 0.42
CA ARG A 63 -0.18 -14.38 -0.74
C ARG A 63 -0.58 -12.92 -0.59
N VAL A 64 0.40 -12.09 -0.28
CA VAL A 64 0.28 -10.64 -0.28
C VAL A 64 1.29 -10.08 -1.27
N SER A 65 0.86 -9.14 -2.11
CA SER A 65 1.74 -8.40 -3.03
C SER A 65 1.59 -6.91 -2.78
N ILE A 66 2.72 -6.21 -2.68
CA ILE A 66 2.82 -4.81 -2.27
C ILE A 66 3.54 -4.02 -3.38
N GLY A 67 2.76 -3.24 -4.12
CA GLY A 67 3.29 -2.26 -5.07
C GLY A 67 3.60 -0.94 -4.39
N VAL A 68 4.76 -0.35 -4.64
CA VAL A 68 5.06 1.04 -4.27
C VAL A 68 5.17 1.86 -5.55
N GLN A 69 4.34 2.89 -5.70
CA GLN A 69 4.34 3.72 -6.90
C GLN A 69 4.02 5.17 -6.64
N ARG A 70 4.45 6.02 -7.56
CA ARG A 70 4.07 7.43 -7.55
C ARG A 70 2.60 7.53 -7.97
N PRO A 71 1.74 8.26 -7.23
CA PRO A 71 0.39 8.54 -7.70
C PRO A 71 0.48 9.23 -9.07
N ALA A 72 -0.14 8.63 -10.09
CA ALA A 72 -0.11 9.15 -11.44
C ALA A 72 -0.55 10.62 -11.46
N SER A 73 0.17 11.49 -12.18
CA SER A 73 -0.10 12.93 -12.27
C SER A 73 -1.39 13.30 -13.01
N GLY A 74 -2.31 12.35 -13.21
CA GLY A 74 -3.67 12.56 -13.72
C GLY A 74 -4.71 12.58 -12.61
N LEU A 75 -6.00 12.50 -12.99
CA LEU A 75 -7.18 12.54 -12.09
C LEU A 75 -7.03 11.67 -10.82
N TRP A 76 -6.34 10.53 -10.94
CA TRP A 76 -6.02 9.62 -9.83
C TRP A 76 -5.05 10.20 -8.80
N GLY A 77 -4.05 11.00 -9.19
CA GLY A 77 -3.17 11.72 -8.26
C GLY A 77 -3.86 12.89 -7.55
N TRP A 78 -4.89 13.48 -8.16
CA TRP A 78 -5.76 14.47 -7.49
C TRP A 78 -6.66 13.80 -6.44
N LEU A 79 -7.27 12.66 -6.78
CA LEU A 79 -8.05 11.85 -5.84
C LEU A 79 -7.17 11.36 -4.67
N ALA A 80 -5.99 10.83 -5.00
CA ALA A 80 -4.94 10.43 -4.06
C ALA A 80 -4.23 11.60 -3.34
N ARG A 81 -4.58 12.86 -3.61
CA ARG A 81 -4.19 14.03 -2.78
C ARG A 81 -5.35 14.58 -1.94
N SER A 82 -6.60 14.27 -2.27
CA SER A 82 -7.79 14.84 -1.61
C SER A 82 -8.27 14.17 -0.30
N GLY A 83 -7.61 13.13 0.19
CA GLY A 83 -7.94 12.41 1.43
C GLY A 83 -9.24 11.61 1.36
N ARG A 84 -9.87 11.53 0.18
CA ARG A 84 -11.16 10.87 0.01
C ARG A 84 -10.95 9.35 -0.12
N PRO A 85 -11.54 8.52 0.74
CA PRO A 85 -11.58 7.08 0.50
C PRO A 85 -12.31 6.84 -0.82
N LEU A 86 -11.76 5.98 -1.67
CA LEU A 86 -12.46 5.47 -2.85
C LEU A 86 -13.59 4.56 -2.37
N LEU A 87 -14.66 5.18 -1.93
CA LEU A 87 -15.96 4.54 -1.73
C LEU A 87 -16.62 4.44 -3.10
N GLY A 88 -16.77 3.21 -3.60
CA GLY A 88 -17.76 2.91 -4.62
C GLY A 88 -17.24 2.05 -5.76
N PHE A 89 -17.32 0.73 -5.57
CA PHE A 89 -17.86 -0.12 -6.63
C PHE A 89 -19.08 -0.84 -6.06
N ARG A 90 -20.23 -0.51 -6.63
CA ARG A 90 -21.49 -1.24 -6.54
C ARG A 90 -21.69 -1.95 -7.87
#